data_AF-A0A5D2MD45-F1
#
_entry.id   AF-A0A5D2MD45-F1
#
_cell.length_a   1.000
_cell.length_b   1.000
_cell.length_c   1.000
_cell.angle_alpha   90.00
_cell.angle_beta   90.00
_cell.angle_gamma   90.00
#
_symmetry.space_group_name_H-M   'P 1'
#
loop_
_entity.id
_entity.type
_entity.pdbx_description
1 polymer ?
#
loop_
_entity_poly.entity_id
_entity_poly.type
_entity_poly.pdbx_seq_one_letter_code
_entity_poly.pdbx_strand_id
1 'polypeptide(L)' 'MEFTKNILLVYLIIGCFCEIISKNGVVEAFHKVYPHLQSKTALTVKQPHRTGYHFQPPMNWINGHWKM' A
#
# COMPACT_ATOMS: atom_id res chain seq x y z
N MET A 1 44.16 12.67 -8.40
CA MET A 1 43.27 13.77 -8.84
C MET A 1 41.90 13.29 -9.28
N GLU A 2 41.78 12.24 -10.11
CA GLU A 2 40.46 11.70 -10.53
C GLU A 2 39.63 11.14 -9.39
N PHE A 3 40.24 10.37 -8.47
CA PHE A 3 39.52 9.83 -7.30
C PHE A 3 38.86 10.92 -6.46
N THR A 4 39.56 12.02 -6.19
CA THR A 4 39.04 13.17 -5.44
C THR A 4 37.93 13.89 -6.19
N LYS A 5 38.04 14.01 -7.52
CA LYS A 5 36.99 14.58 -8.38
C LYS A 5 35.72 13.74 -8.36
N ASN A 6 35.85 12.41 -8.41
CA ASN A 6 34.71 11.48 -8.35
C ASN A 6 34.00 11.56 -6.97
N ILE A 7 34.77 11.67 -5.89
CA ILE A 7 34.20 11.88 -4.54
C ILE A 7 33.43 13.20 -4.46
N LEU A 8 34.01 14.29 -4.98
CA LEU A 8 33.34 15.60 -5.03
C LEU A 8 32.06 15.55 -5.88
N LEU A 9 32.08 14.83 -7.00
CA LEU A 9 30.90 14.63 -7.83
C LEU A 9 29.79 13.90 -7.08
N VAL A 10 30.12 12.84 -6.33
CA VAL A 10 29.15 12.11 -5.50
C VAL A 10 28.54 13.01 -4.44
N TYR A 11 29.34 13.82 -3.75
CA TYR A 11 28.82 14.78 -2.76
C TYR A 11 27.89 15.83 -3.39
N LEU A 12 28.22 16.33 -4.59
CA LEU A 12 27.35 17.25 -5.33
C LEU A 12 26.01 16.59 -5.68
N ILE A 13 26.04 15.36 -6.19
CA ILE A 13 24.82 14.61 -6.56
C ILE A 13 23.94 14.40 -5.33
N ILE A 14 24.50 13.92 -4.21
CA ILE A 14 23.76 13.70 -2.97
C ILE A 14 23.16 15.03 -2.46
N GLY A 15 23.94 16.11 -2.47
CA GLY A 15 23.46 17.44 -2.06
C GLY A 15 22.25 17.90 -2.88
N CYS A 16 22.29 17.76 -4.21
CA CYS A 16 21.16 18.08 -5.08
C CYS A 16 19.90 17.26 -4.75
N PHE A 17 20.04 15.95 -4.51
CA PHE A 17 18.90 15.12 -4.12
C PHE A 17 18.33 15.51 -2.75
N CYS A 18 19.17 15.82 -1.77
CA CYS A 18 18.75 16.28 -0.46
C CYS A 18 17.93 17.58 -0.54
N GLU A 19 18.34 18.54 -1.38
CA GLU A 19 17.57 19.77 -1.61
C GLU A 19 16.19 19.50 -2.24
N ILE A 20 16.13 18.60 -3.24
CA ILE A 20 14.88 18.25 -3.92
C ILE A 20 13.90 17.60 -2.94
N ILE A 21 14.36 16.67 -2.12
CA ILE A 21 13.54 15.98 -1.10
C ILE A 21 13.09 16.99 -0.03
N SER A 22 13.98 17.89 0.41
CA SER A 22 13.68 18.87 1.46
C SER A 22 12.66 19.92 1.02
N LYS A 23 12.72 20.37 -0.25
CA LYS A 23 11.82 21.40 -0.79
C LYS A 23 10.43 20.85 -1.14
N ASN A 24 10.34 19.58 -1.55
CA ASN A 24 9.07 18.95 -1.95
C ASN A 24 8.33 18.28 -0.78
N GLY A 25 8.94 18.26 0.41
CA GLY A 25 8.39 17.61 1.60
C GLY A 25 8.37 16.09 1.48
N VAL A 26 8.30 15.42 2.63
CA VAL A 26 7.95 13.99 2.65
C VAL A 26 6.46 13.90 2.32
N VAL A 27 6.13 13.33 1.16
CA VAL A 27 4.74 12.96 0.88
C VAL A 27 4.39 11.82 1.81
N GLU A 28 3.65 12.12 2.88
CA GLU A 28 3.03 11.11 3.71
C GLU A 28 1.97 10.39 2.88
N ALA A 29 2.35 9.29 2.23
CA ALA A 29 1.44 8.39 1.53
C ALA A 29 0.60 7.55 2.53
N PHE A 30 0.19 8.16 3.64
CA PHE A 30 -0.68 7.58 4.64
C PHE A 30 -2.10 8.09 4.41
N HIS A 31 -3.04 7.16 4.23
CA HIS A 31 -4.45 7.51 4.22
C HIS A 31 -4.92 7.70 5.65
N LYS A 32 -5.79 8.69 5.88
CA LYS A 32 -6.45 8.84 7.18
C LYS A 32 -7.19 7.55 7.51
N VAL A 33 -6.82 6.89 8.59
CA VAL A 33 -7.52 5.71 9.08
C VAL A 33 -8.85 6.19 9.65
N TYR A 34 -9.96 5.64 9.14
CA TYR A 34 -11.30 5.86 9.67
C TYR A 34 -11.74 4.59 10.40
N PRO A 35 -11.56 4.48 11.74
CA PRO A 35 -11.83 3.24 12.47
C PRO A 35 -13.28 2.77 12.35
N HIS A 36 -14.21 3.70 12.17
CA HIS A 36 -15.63 3.40 11.99
C HIS A 36 -15.99 2.85 10.59
N LEU A 37 -15.11 3.02 9.60
CA LEU A 37 -15.25 2.46 8.25
C LEU A 37 -14.46 1.16 8.07
N GLN A 38 -13.73 0.70 9.09
CA GLN A 38 -13.01 -0.56 9.02
C GLN A 38 -13.98 -1.74 9.07
N SER A 39 -13.69 -2.75 8.27
CA SER A 39 -14.39 -4.03 8.29
C SER A 39 -14.34 -4.64 9.69
N LYS A 40 -15.50 -4.98 10.25
CA LYS A 40 -15.57 -5.73 11.50
C LYS A 40 -15.62 -7.22 11.20
N THR A 41 -14.84 -8.00 11.93
CA THR A 41 -14.92 -9.47 11.85
C THR A 41 -16.31 -9.92 12.32
N ALA A 42 -17.04 -10.62 11.45
CA ALA A 42 -18.29 -11.23 11.84
C ALA A 42 -18.00 -12.52 12.62
N LEU A 43 -18.42 -12.58 13.89
CA LEU A 43 -18.29 -13.80 14.72
C LEU A 43 -19.09 -14.98 14.17
N THR A 44 -20.20 -14.70 13.48
CA THR A 44 -21.05 -15.70 12.82
C THR A 44 -21.76 -15.05 11.65
N VAL A 45 -21.67 -15.65 10.46
CA VAL A 45 -22.41 -15.19 9.28
C VAL A 45 -23.66 -16.05 9.12
N LYS A 46 -24.85 -15.47 9.31
CA LYS A 46 -26.12 -16.14 8.97
C LYS A 46 -26.19 -16.30 7.45
N GLN A 47 -26.59 -17.48 6.98
CA GLN A 47 -26.56 -17.86 5.56
C GLN A 47 -27.97 -18.11 4.97
N PRO A 48 -28.95 -17.19 5.12
CA PRO A 48 -30.32 -17.43 4.65
C PRO A 48 -30.44 -17.56 3.13
N HIS A 49 -29.45 -17.08 2.37
CA HIS A 49 -29.46 -17.06 0.90
C HIS A 49 -28.22 -17.75 0.28
N ARG A 50 -27.47 -18.54 1.05
CA ARG A 50 -26.30 -19.27 0.55
C ARG A 50 -26.77 -20.52 -0.19
N THR A 51 -26.31 -20.73 -1.42
CA THR A 51 -26.69 -21.90 -2.22
C THR A 51 -25.54 -22.89 -2.26
N GLY A 52 -25.80 -24.19 -2.06
CA GLY A 52 -24.77 -25.23 -2.15
C GLY A 52 -24.24 -25.49 -3.57
N TYR A 53 -24.85 -24.91 -4.60
CA TYR A 53 -24.53 -25.13 -6.01
C TYR A 53 -23.52 -24.13 -6.60
N HIS A 54 -23.12 -23.11 -5.83
CA HIS A 54 -22.14 -22.11 -6.26
C HIS A 54 -20.96 -22.09 -5.29
N PHE A 55 -19.76 -21.89 -5.83
CA PHE A 55 -18.59 -21.62 -5.01
C PHE A 55 -18.78 -20.30 -4.27
N GLN A 56 -18.87 -20.37 -2.94
CA GLN A 56 -19.01 -19.22 -2.06
C GLN A 56 -17.99 -19.38 -0.94
N PRO A 57 -17.22 -18.35 -0.58
CA PRO A 57 -16.24 -18.44 0.48
C PRO A 57 -16.96 -18.57 1.83
N PRO A 58 -16.38 -19.22 2.84
CA PRO A 58 -16.99 -19.34 4.17
C PRO A 58 -17.27 -17.97 4.81
N MET A 59 -16.47 -16.95 4.50
CA MET A 59 -16.61 -15.57 4.99
C MET A 59 -16.11 -14.55 3.94
N ASN A 60 -16.53 -13.29 4.06
CA ASN A 60 -16.14 -12.13 3.24
C ASN A 60 -16.65 -12.14 1.78
N TRP A 61 -16.52 -10.99 1.13
CA TRP A 61 -16.97 -10.73 -0.23
C TRP A 61 -15.93 -11.21 -1.28
N ILE A 62 -16.39 -11.86 -2.36
CA ILE A 62 -15.54 -12.20 -3.51
C ILE A 62 -15.51 -11.01 -4.48
N ASN A 63 -14.32 -10.44 -4.68
CA ASN A 63 -14.05 -9.48 -5.74
C ASN A 63 -13.33 -10.19 -6.90
N GLY A 64 -14.09 -10.71 -7.86
CA GLY A 64 -13.55 -11.20 -9.14
C GLY A 64 -13.66 -12.71 -9.37
N HIS A 65 -13.90 -13.07 -10.63
CA HIS A 65 -13.89 -14.46 -11.08
C HIS A 65 -12.45 -14.99 -11.06
N TRP A 66 -12.23 -16.11 -10.39
CA TRP A 66 -11.00 -16.86 -10.48
C TRP A 66 -10.85 -17.36 -11.92
N LYS A 67 -9.82 -16.89 -12.63
CA LYS A 67 -9.42 -17.51 -13.90
C LYS A 67 -8.76 -18.84 -13.53
N MET A 68 -9.37 -19.95 -13.97
CA MET A 68 -8.78 -21.29 -13.88
C MET A 68 -7.50 -21.37 -14.71
#